data_AF-K0KXR2-F1
#
_entry.id   AF-K0KXR2-F1
#
_cell.length_a   1.000
_cell.length_b   1.000
_cell.length_c   1.000
_cell.angle_alpha   90.00
_cell.angle_beta   90.00
_cell.angle_gamma   90.00
#
_symmetry.space_group_name_H-M   'P 1'
#
loop_
_entity.id
_entity.type
_entity.pdbx_description
1 polymer ?
#
loop_
_entity_poly.entity_id
_entity_poly.type
_entity_poly.pdbx_seq_one_letter_code
_entity_poly.pdbx_strand_id
1 'polypeptide(L)'
;MSTDLKKSLKTAKFVREILINDIKRIENESSNLYQAGTKDNTLNQKKQFWLENIRPALIRYWKFKRSLFSLIHLHKQNLKSLNEAKEASSKITQKSEHEKTFLGPFPIEIWEMIMQQRVRKEVLRINKTIFNELAPYAFGGGGIENLQLLLVVSSIKKMKQNDACFLREGPDFPDKPCDSYSINERSLESSKFKYEFLDVDYDVPNRIRDGKTLVITNHDEIKFLFNHLIHNPASIIKKSFKSINVDISILHGYKELVYDYQVNRALERYRGLGVGSLCSLTQTKTEDFFYGPDLGKSFDKRKSRWGHPKSGISRNFDTHSSSKVPYNTADEVFPNKVYFNELIHLSELFKSYDSGQRSEFLKISTEEGLQKNLLYKKYVLSPDHRDSPDFDRQQLKKDGAVASHNIKIQRRKFASSTEARSLIKTIVESLSSVKFFIDTDVSLFITSGMSNLQETNEIHQSQLGREEVVEHMYKYIPHFTLLKKPKSV
;
A
#
# COMPACT_ATOMS: atom_id res chain seq x y z
N MET A 1 29.92 -3.71 25.80
CA MET A 1 29.66 -4.20 24.42
C MET A 1 29.03 -5.58 24.53
N SER A 2 27.77 -5.79 24.13
CA SER A 2 27.08 -7.07 24.31
C SER A 2 27.79 -8.20 23.54
N THR A 3 27.63 -9.44 24.00
CA THR A 3 28.15 -10.66 23.35
C THR A 3 27.72 -10.76 21.89
N ASP A 4 26.49 -10.36 21.58
CA ASP A 4 25.96 -10.33 20.21
C ASP A 4 26.72 -9.36 19.30
N LEU A 5 27.15 -8.21 19.82
CA LEU A 5 27.88 -7.22 19.03
C LEU A 5 29.28 -7.71 18.66
N LYS A 6 29.97 -8.36 19.60
CA LYS A 6 31.27 -8.98 19.34
C LYS A 6 31.16 -10.07 18.28
N LYS A 7 30.07 -10.85 18.30
CA LYS A 7 29.79 -11.89 17.29
C LYS A 7 29.53 -11.26 15.92
N SER A 8 28.69 -10.23 15.82
CA SER A 8 28.44 -9.52 14.56
C SER A 8 29.70 -8.88 13.98
N LEU A 9 30.57 -8.30 14.83
CA LEU A 9 31.83 -7.69 14.38
C LEU A 9 32.82 -8.73 13.86
N LYS A 10 32.92 -9.89 14.51
CA LYS A 10 33.74 -11.01 14.02
C LYS A 10 33.22 -11.54 12.68
N THR A 11 31.92 -11.74 12.55
CA THR A 11 31.29 -12.16 11.29
C THR A 11 31.56 -11.14 10.18
N ALA A 12 31.40 -9.84 10.45
CA ALA A 12 31.66 -8.81 9.46
C ALA A 12 33.12 -8.81 8.97
N LYS A 13 34.09 -8.89 9.88
CA LYS A 13 35.52 -8.97 9.51
C LYS A 13 35.82 -10.17 8.61
N PHE A 14 35.30 -11.35 8.97
CA PHE A 14 35.49 -12.57 8.18
C PHE A 14 34.90 -12.45 6.76
N VAL A 15 33.67 -11.93 6.62
CA VAL A 15 33.05 -11.78 5.30
C VAL A 15 33.77 -10.71 4.46
N ARG A 16 34.32 -9.66 5.07
CA ARG A 16 35.13 -8.64 4.36
C ARG A 16 36.38 -9.24 3.72
N GLU A 17 37.10 -10.11 4.42
CA GLU A 17 38.31 -10.76 3.90
C GLU A 17 38.00 -11.64 2.69
N ILE A 18 36.91 -12.42 2.76
CA ILE A 18 36.43 -13.21 1.63
C ILE A 18 36.12 -12.31 0.43
N LEU A 19 35.47 -11.16 0.67
CA LEU A 19 35.12 -10.23 -0.39
C LEU A 19 36.32 -9.66 -1.14
N ILE A 20 37.36 -9.30 -0.39
CA ILE A 20 38.61 -8.78 -0.98
C ILE A 20 39.23 -9.81 -1.91
N ASN A 21 39.20 -11.09 -1.51
CA ASN A 21 39.72 -12.18 -2.34
C ASN A 21 38.87 -12.41 -3.60
N ASP A 22 37.55 -12.29 -3.49
CA ASP A 22 36.66 -12.39 -4.65
C ASP A 22 36.86 -11.27 -5.66
N ILE A 23 37.02 -10.02 -5.20
CA ILE A 23 37.28 -8.86 -6.06
C ILE A 23 38.57 -9.10 -6.85
N LYS A 24 39.65 -9.48 -6.16
CA LYS A 24 40.93 -9.81 -6.82
C LYS A 24 40.80 -10.92 -7.85
N ARG A 25 40.00 -11.96 -7.55
CA ARG A 25 39.75 -13.06 -8.48
C ARG A 25 38.98 -12.59 -9.72
N ILE A 26 37.92 -11.81 -9.52
CA ILE A 26 37.11 -11.24 -10.60
C ILE A 26 37.93 -10.33 -11.50
N GLU A 27 38.77 -9.47 -10.92
CA GLU A 27 39.67 -8.59 -11.67
C GLU A 27 40.59 -9.40 -12.59
N ASN A 28 41.28 -10.41 -12.05
CA ASN A 28 42.17 -11.29 -12.81
C ASN A 28 41.46 -12.04 -13.95
N GLU A 29 40.29 -12.63 -13.68
CA GLU A 29 39.55 -13.39 -14.69
C GLU A 29 38.89 -12.49 -15.75
N SER A 30 38.47 -11.28 -15.38
CA SER A 30 37.95 -10.28 -16.32
C SER A 30 39.02 -9.83 -17.30
N SER A 31 40.26 -9.61 -16.84
CA SER A 31 41.40 -9.26 -17.70
C SER A 31 41.68 -10.35 -18.75
N ASN A 32 41.53 -11.62 -18.38
CA ASN A 32 41.71 -12.74 -19.30
C ASN A 32 40.61 -12.81 -20.38
N LEU A 33 39.37 -12.47 -20.04
CA LEU A 33 38.24 -12.42 -20.98
C LEU A 33 38.40 -11.37 -22.08
N TYR A 34 39.02 -10.22 -21.78
CA TYR A 34 39.27 -9.17 -22.78
C TYR A 34 40.41 -9.50 -23.75
N GLN A 35 41.28 -10.46 -23.41
CA GLN A 35 42.39 -10.87 -24.26
C GLN A 35 41.99 -11.98 -25.27
N ALA A 36 40.91 -12.72 -25.01
CA ALA A 36 40.42 -13.81 -25.87
C ALA A 36 39.41 -13.31 -26.92
N GLY A 37 39.87 -12.60 -27.94
CA GLY A 37 39.02 -12.03 -29.00
C GLY A 37 38.48 -13.05 -30.01
N THR A 38 37.26 -13.56 -29.83
CA THR A 38 36.42 -14.13 -30.91
C THR A 38 34.94 -13.80 -30.68
N LYS A 39 34.31 -13.12 -31.65
CA LYS A 39 33.02 -12.41 -31.48
C LYS A 39 31.81 -13.31 -31.18
N ASP A 40 31.77 -14.56 -31.65
CA ASP A 40 30.57 -15.40 -31.53
C ASP A 40 30.47 -16.19 -30.22
N ASN A 41 31.57 -16.44 -29.51
CA ASN A 41 31.54 -17.14 -28.21
C ASN A 41 31.41 -16.18 -27.01
N THR A 42 31.53 -14.86 -27.26
CA THR A 42 31.61 -13.84 -26.22
C THR A 42 30.35 -13.74 -25.35
N LEU A 43 29.15 -13.97 -25.90
CA LEU A 43 27.90 -13.83 -25.14
C LEU A 43 27.73 -14.94 -24.10
N ASN A 44 28.02 -16.19 -24.47
CA ASN A 44 27.97 -17.33 -23.56
C ASN A 44 29.05 -17.25 -22.49
N GLN A 45 30.27 -16.83 -22.86
CA GLN A 45 31.37 -16.62 -21.92
C GLN A 45 31.09 -15.50 -20.92
N LYS A 46 30.56 -14.35 -21.37
CA LYS A 46 30.13 -13.24 -20.48
C LYS A 46 29.06 -13.71 -19.48
N LYS A 47 28.10 -14.51 -19.94
CA LYS A 47 27.05 -15.07 -19.09
C LYS A 47 27.61 -16.04 -18.06
N GLN A 48 28.50 -16.93 -18.47
CA GLN A 48 29.15 -17.89 -17.59
C GLN A 48 29.99 -17.17 -16.53
N PHE A 49 30.80 -16.19 -16.95
CA PHE A 49 31.58 -15.34 -16.04
C PHE A 49 30.71 -14.60 -15.03
N TRP A 50 29.58 -14.02 -15.47
CA TRP A 50 28.66 -13.35 -14.57
C TRP A 50 28.06 -14.31 -13.53
N LEU A 51 27.65 -15.50 -13.95
CA LEU A 51 27.03 -16.51 -13.08
C LEU A 51 28.03 -17.14 -12.10
N GLU A 52 29.25 -17.42 -12.54
CA GLU A 52 30.26 -18.15 -11.76
C GLU A 52 31.09 -17.23 -10.86
N ASN A 53 31.27 -15.96 -11.25
CA ASN A 53 32.20 -15.06 -10.57
C ASN A 53 31.54 -13.82 -9.98
N ILE A 54 30.86 -13.01 -10.81
CA ILE A 54 30.26 -11.75 -10.36
C ILE A 54 29.13 -12.00 -9.36
N ARG A 55 28.20 -12.90 -9.68
CA ARG A 55 27.01 -13.15 -8.84
C ARG A 55 27.38 -13.69 -7.45
N PRO A 56 28.26 -14.69 -7.28
CA PRO A 56 28.69 -15.14 -5.95
C PRO A 56 29.35 -14.04 -5.12
N ALA A 57 30.17 -13.19 -5.74
CA ALA A 57 30.80 -12.06 -5.04
C ALA A 57 29.77 -11.02 -4.59
N LEU A 58 28.76 -10.70 -5.42
CA LEU A 58 27.66 -9.81 -5.04
C LEU A 58 26.82 -10.39 -3.89
N ILE A 59 26.55 -11.69 -3.91
CA ILE A 59 25.86 -12.38 -2.79
C ILE A 59 26.72 -12.30 -1.51
N ARG A 60 28.05 -12.46 -1.61
CA ARG A 60 28.95 -12.34 -0.45
C ARG A 60 29.06 -10.90 0.05
N TYR A 61 29.11 -9.91 -0.83
CA TYR A 61 29.01 -8.48 -0.51
C TYR A 61 27.72 -8.19 0.24
N TRP A 62 26.62 -8.74 -0.24
CA TRP A 62 25.33 -8.60 0.40
C TRP A 62 25.31 -9.19 1.81
N LYS A 63 25.85 -10.41 1.99
CA LYS A 63 25.99 -11.04 3.32
C LYS A 63 26.84 -10.18 4.25
N PHE A 64 27.93 -9.58 3.77
CA PHE A 64 28.74 -8.64 4.54
C PHE A 64 27.93 -7.41 4.95
N LYS A 65 27.29 -6.73 4.00
CA LYS A 65 26.46 -5.55 4.25
C LYS A 65 25.37 -5.85 5.30
N ARG A 66 24.70 -7.00 5.17
CA ARG A 66 23.71 -7.46 6.15
C ARG A 66 24.29 -7.68 7.55
N SER A 67 25.50 -8.22 7.66
CA SER A 67 26.15 -8.41 8.96
C SER A 67 26.40 -7.09 9.71
N LEU A 68 26.47 -5.98 8.97
CA LEU A 68 26.61 -4.63 9.54
C LEU A 68 25.28 -4.01 9.99
N PHE A 69 24.12 -4.53 9.56
CA PHE A 69 22.83 -3.90 9.86
C PHE A 69 22.53 -3.80 11.35
N SER A 70 22.88 -4.81 12.15
CA SER A 70 22.71 -4.75 13.62
C SER A 70 23.55 -3.64 14.25
N LEU A 71 24.75 -3.37 13.71
CA LEU A 71 25.64 -2.31 14.19
C LEU A 71 25.08 -0.93 13.84
N ILE A 72 24.63 -0.76 12.59
CA ILE A 72 23.99 0.48 12.12
C ILE A 72 22.72 0.76 12.94
N HIS A 73 21.92 -0.27 13.21
CA HIS A 73 20.69 -0.15 13.98
C HIS A 73 20.94 0.31 15.42
N LEU A 74 21.91 -0.28 16.11
CA LEU A 74 22.28 0.16 17.45
C LEU A 74 22.77 1.62 17.44
N HIS A 75 23.59 1.99 16.46
CA HIS A 75 24.11 3.35 16.34
C HIS A 75 22.99 4.38 16.14
N LYS A 76 22.01 4.08 15.27
CA LYS A 76 20.84 4.96 15.05
C LYS A 76 19.95 5.08 16.28
N GLN A 77 19.71 4.00 17.02
CA GLN A 77 18.94 4.05 18.27
C GLN A 77 19.60 4.98 19.30
N ASN A 78 20.92 4.91 19.43
CA ASN A 78 21.68 5.78 20.34
C ASN A 78 21.68 7.25 19.90
N LEU A 79 21.69 7.52 18.58
CA LEU A 79 21.57 8.89 18.07
C LEU A 79 20.16 9.46 18.30
N LYS A 80 19.12 8.65 18.13
CA LYS A 80 17.73 9.06 18.36
C LYS A 80 17.50 9.46 19.82
N SER A 81 17.97 8.66 20.77
CA SER A 81 17.86 8.98 22.20
C SER A 81 18.64 10.24 22.58
N LEU A 82 19.80 10.48 21.95
CA LEU A 82 20.58 11.70 22.15
C LEU A 82 19.82 12.95 21.63
N ASN A 83 19.16 12.84 20.49
CA ASN A 83 18.37 13.94 19.92
C ASN A 83 17.10 14.21 20.72
N GLU A 84 16.39 13.17 21.17
CA GLU A 84 15.22 13.31 22.05
C GLU A 84 15.61 13.95 23.39
N ALA A 85 16.77 13.60 23.95
CA ALA A 85 17.31 14.26 25.15
C ALA A 85 17.64 15.74 24.92
N LYS A 86 18.18 16.09 23.74
CA LYS A 86 18.43 17.49 23.36
C LYS A 86 17.14 18.28 23.16
N GLU A 87 16.13 17.72 22.52
CA GLU A 87 14.82 18.37 22.33
C GLU A 87 14.02 18.51 23.64
N ALA A 88 14.14 17.54 24.55
CA ALA A 88 13.58 17.66 25.89
C ALA A 88 14.25 18.79 26.68
N SER A 89 15.56 19.00 26.48
CA SER A 89 16.32 20.08 27.13
C SER A 89 16.06 21.48 26.55
N SER A 90 15.70 21.58 25.26
CA SER A 90 15.42 22.87 24.61
C SER A 90 14.00 23.40 24.81
N LYS A 91 13.07 22.58 25.30
CA LYS A 91 11.68 22.97 25.59
C LYS A 91 11.47 23.64 26.96
N ILE A 92 12.53 23.87 27.73
CA ILE A 92 12.44 24.43 29.10
C ILE A 92 12.44 25.97 29.13
N THR A 93 12.70 26.67 28.02
CA THR A 93 12.82 28.14 28.05
C THR A 93 11.92 28.81 27.01
N GLN A 94 10.67 29.12 27.40
CA GLN A 94 9.95 30.35 27.00
C GLN A 94 8.54 30.34 27.63
N LYS A 95 8.41 31.01 28.78
CA LYS A 95 7.13 31.60 29.23
C LYS A 95 7.34 33.11 29.22
N SER A 96 6.74 33.80 28.26
CA SER A 96 6.43 35.21 28.41
C SER A 96 4.91 35.37 28.46
N GLU A 97 4.48 36.02 29.53
CA GLU A 97 3.12 36.48 29.75
C GLU A 97 2.90 37.75 28.93
N HIS A 98 2.05 37.63 27.91
CA HIS A 98 1.27 38.76 27.44
C HIS A 98 -0.16 38.28 27.25
N GLU A 99 -1.09 39.06 27.81
CA GLU A 99 -2.53 38.89 27.67
C GLU A 99 -2.87 38.86 26.18
N LYS A 100 -3.10 37.64 25.68
CA LYS A 100 -3.48 37.38 24.30
C LYS A 100 -4.98 37.61 24.18
N THR A 101 -5.35 38.46 23.22
CA THR A 101 -6.61 38.33 22.49
C THR A 101 -6.91 36.84 22.28
N PHE A 102 -8.17 36.43 22.50
CA PHE A 102 -8.61 35.04 22.44
C PHE A 102 -8.25 34.32 21.11
N LEU A 103 -7.85 35.04 20.06
CA LEU A 103 -7.48 34.53 18.73
C LEU A 103 -5.96 34.62 18.42
N GLY A 104 -5.12 35.10 19.34
CA GLY A 104 -3.71 35.41 19.05
C GLY A 104 -3.55 36.72 18.26
N PRO A 105 -2.40 36.93 17.60
CA PRO A 105 -2.05 38.23 16.99
C PRO A 105 -2.78 38.54 15.67
N PHE A 106 -3.50 37.57 15.11
CA PHE A 106 -4.15 37.69 13.81
C PHE A 106 -5.69 37.64 13.94
N PRO A 107 -6.42 38.42 13.13
CA PRO A 107 -7.86 38.32 13.03
C PRO A 107 -8.26 37.01 12.32
N ILE A 108 -9.53 36.59 12.45
CA ILE A 108 -9.98 35.25 12.03
C ILE A 108 -9.83 35.03 10.53
N GLU A 109 -9.97 36.07 9.72
CA GLU A 109 -9.84 36.04 8.26
C GLU A 109 -8.42 35.64 7.82
N ILE A 110 -7.40 36.13 8.54
CA ILE A 110 -6.01 35.73 8.30
C ILE A 110 -5.81 34.27 8.68
N TRP A 111 -6.40 33.82 9.79
CA TRP A 111 -6.37 32.41 10.16
C TRP A 111 -7.08 31.52 9.13
N GLU A 112 -8.19 31.95 8.56
CA GLU A 112 -8.85 31.25 7.45
C GLU A 112 -7.94 31.14 6.24
N MET A 113 -7.29 32.24 5.82
CA MET A 113 -6.30 32.24 4.73
C MET A 113 -5.14 31.27 5.01
N ILE A 114 -4.63 31.25 6.25
CA ILE A 114 -3.59 30.32 6.71
C ILE A 114 -4.10 28.87 6.62
N MET A 115 -5.31 28.60 7.10
CA MET A 115 -5.89 27.25 7.10
C MET A 115 -6.19 26.74 5.67
N GLN A 116 -6.54 27.64 4.74
CA GLN A 116 -6.69 27.32 3.31
C GLN A 116 -5.37 26.86 2.66
N GLN A 117 -4.22 27.26 3.21
CA GLN A 117 -2.89 26.77 2.79
C GLN A 117 -2.56 25.36 3.33
N ARG A 118 -3.57 24.60 3.79
CA ARG A 118 -3.44 23.26 4.39
C ARG A 118 -2.49 23.24 5.59
N VAL A 119 -2.57 24.26 6.43
CA VAL A 119 -1.82 24.32 7.68
C VAL A 119 -2.26 23.19 8.62
N ARG A 120 -1.32 22.71 9.42
CA ARG A 120 -1.51 21.53 10.25
C ARG A 120 -2.60 21.75 11.31
N LYS A 121 -3.37 20.70 11.60
CA LYS A 121 -4.55 20.67 12.48
C LYS A 121 -4.27 21.06 13.94
N GLU A 122 -3.00 21.23 14.30
CA GLU A 122 -2.50 21.70 15.58
C GLU A 122 -3.07 23.07 15.96
N VAL A 123 -3.34 23.94 14.97
CA VAL A 123 -3.98 25.26 15.19
C VAL A 123 -5.36 25.12 15.85
N LEU A 124 -6.10 24.05 15.55
CA LEU A 124 -7.41 23.80 16.15
C LEU A 124 -7.35 23.53 17.65
N ARG A 125 -6.17 23.28 18.21
CA ARG A 125 -5.98 23.01 19.65
C ARG A 125 -5.75 24.27 20.48
N ILE A 126 -5.64 25.44 19.85
CA ILE A 126 -5.32 26.69 20.55
C ILE A 126 -6.44 27.08 21.51
N ASN A 127 -7.70 27.08 21.06
CA ASN A 127 -8.87 27.26 21.91
C ASN A 127 -10.16 26.83 21.19
N LYS A 128 -11.27 26.80 21.95
CA LYS A 128 -12.60 26.37 21.47
C LYS A 128 -13.15 27.27 20.36
N THR A 129 -12.93 28.59 20.41
CA THR A 129 -13.39 29.53 19.38
C THR A 129 -12.68 29.28 18.06
N ILE A 130 -11.34 29.18 18.08
CA ILE A 130 -10.52 28.81 16.92
C ILE A 130 -10.95 27.45 16.37
N PHE A 131 -11.21 26.47 17.24
CA PHE A 131 -11.72 25.17 16.79
C PHE A 131 -13.05 25.31 16.06
N ASN A 132 -14.03 26.00 16.65
CA ASN A 132 -15.37 26.09 16.08
C ASN A 132 -15.38 26.82 14.74
N GLU A 133 -14.63 27.93 14.63
CA GLU A 133 -14.56 28.75 13.41
C GLU A 133 -13.69 28.10 12.33
N LEU A 134 -12.52 27.56 12.70
CA LEU A 134 -11.53 27.10 11.72
C LEU A 134 -11.59 25.61 11.41
N ALA A 135 -12.27 24.79 12.21
CA ALA A 135 -12.33 23.37 11.94
C ALA A 135 -12.94 23.02 10.57
N PRO A 136 -14.00 23.70 10.07
CA PRO A 136 -14.44 23.50 8.69
C PRO A 136 -13.31 23.67 7.68
N TYR A 137 -12.40 24.63 7.89
CA TYR A 137 -11.23 24.87 7.04
C TYR A 137 -10.15 23.79 7.16
N ALA A 138 -9.92 23.27 8.36
CA ALA A 138 -8.96 22.17 8.61
C ALA A 138 -9.37 20.84 7.98
N PHE A 139 -10.67 20.66 7.75
CA PHE A 139 -11.26 19.50 7.11
C PHE A 139 -11.90 19.85 5.77
N GLY A 140 -11.39 20.89 5.08
CA GLY A 140 -11.73 21.13 3.68
C GLY A 140 -12.02 22.55 3.22
N GLY A 141 -12.31 23.48 4.11
CA GLY A 141 -12.84 24.80 3.74
C GLY A 141 -14.35 24.75 3.47
N GLY A 142 -14.97 25.93 3.39
CA GLY A 142 -16.43 26.10 3.24
C GLY A 142 -17.08 25.53 1.98
N GLY A 143 -16.33 24.82 1.13
CA GLY A 143 -16.83 24.17 -0.07
C GLY A 143 -16.82 22.63 -0.03
N ILE A 144 -16.24 22.00 1.00
CA ILE A 144 -16.21 20.54 1.09
C ILE A 144 -17.51 20.02 1.69
N GLU A 145 -18.23 19.26 0.86
CA GLU A 145 -19.51 18.66 1.20
C GLU A 145 -19.37 17.16 1.46
N ASN A 146 -18.31 16.53 0.94
CA ASN A 146 -18.15 15.07 0.98
C ASN A 146 -16.83 14.69 1.64
N LEU A 147 -16.90 13.73 2.57
CA LEU A 147 -15.72 13.12 3.18
C LEU A 147 -15.54 11.71 2.63
N GLN A 148 -14.40 11.45 2.00
CA GLN A 148 -14.01 10.12 1.52
C GLN A 148 -12.81 9.62 2.32
N LEU A 149 -12.99 8.51 3.04
CA LEU A 149 -11.94 7.87 3.82
C LEU A 149 -11.51 6.58 3.14
N LEU A 150 -10.21 6.33 3.04
CA LEU A 150 -9.67 5.07 2.53
C LEU A 150 -8.71 4.46 3.55
N LEU A 151 -9.13 3.36 4.17
CA LEU A 151 -8.30 2.56 5.07
C LEU A 151 -7.75 1.34 4.32
N VAL A 152 -6.44 1.31 4.09
CA VAL A 152 -5.78 0.16 3.46
C VAL A 152 -5.12 -0.70 4.52
N VAL A 153 -5.48 -1.98 4.57
CA VAL A 153 -4.96 -2.94 5.55
C VAL A 153 -4.48 -4.21 4.84
N SER A 154 -3.42 -4.83 5.36
CA SER A 154 -2.91 -6.09 4.82
C SER A 154 -2.34 -6.96 5.93
N SER A 155 -2.48 -8.27 5.79
CA SER A 155 -1.66 -9.20 6.58
C SER A 155 -0.20 -9.08 6.14
N ILE A 156 0.71 -9.11 7.10
CA ILE A 156 2.14 -8.96 6.82
C ILE A 156 2.81 -10.27 6.38
N LYS A 157 2.05 -11.34 6.11
CA LYS A 157 2.60 -12.63 5.65
C LYS A 157 3.46 -12.44 4.39
N LYS A 158 2.90 -11.78 3.37
CA LYS A 158 3.59 -11.49 2.09
C LYS A 158 4.80 -10.58 2.28
N MET A 159 4.66 -9.51 3.07
CA MET A 159 5.76 -8.60 3.38
C MET A 159 6.90 -9.31 4.13
N LYS A 160 6.61 -10.13 5.14
CA LYS A 160 7.62 -10.92 5.86
C LYS A 160 8.35 -11.89 4.94
N GLN A 161 7.66 -12.51 3.99
CA GLN A 161 8.29 -13.39 2.98
C GLN A 161 9.19 -12.60 2.04
N ASN A 162 8.73 -11.44 1.55
CA ASN A 162 9.51 -10.52 0.73
C ASN A 162 10.79 -10.08 1.44
N ASP A 163 10.67 -9.63 2.70
CA ASP A 163 11.80 -9.14 3.50
C ASP A 163 12.77 -10.26 3.84
N ALA A 164 12.26 -11.43 4.22
CA ALA A 164 13.09 -12.60 4.47
C ALA A 164 13.85 -13.06 3.22
N CYS A 165 13.22 -12.96 2.04
CA CYS A 165 13.87 -13.26 0.76
C CYS A 165 14.99 -12.24 0.49
N PHE A 166 14.67 -10.95 0.56
CA PHE A 166 15.63 -9.87 0.34
C PHE A 166 16.82 -9.92 1.30
N LEU A 167 16.58 -10.12 2.60
CA LEU A 167 17.66 -10.23 3.58
C LEU A 167 18.51 -11.48 3.36
N ARG A 168 17.93 -12.57 2.85
CA ARG A 168 18.67 -13.81 2.56
C ARG A 168 19.51 -13.70 1.29
N GLU A 169 18.93 -13.16 0.22
CA GLU A 169 19.46 -13.30 -1.14
C GLU A 169 19.93 -11.98 -1.76
N GLY A 170 19.39 -10.84 -1.33
CA GLY A 170 19.68 -9.52 -1.89
C GLY A 170 18.59 -8.99 -2.84
N PRO A 171 18.78 -7.77 -3.38
CA PRO A 171 17.94 -7.23 -4.45
C PRO A 171 18.12 -8.01 -5.75
N ASP A 172 17.12 -7.97 -6.62
CA ASP A 172 17.21 -8.51 -7.99
C ASP A 172 18.27 -7.80 -8.82
N PHE A 173 18.41 -6.49 -8.60
CA PHE A 173 19.30 -5.58 -9.32
C PHE A 173 20.28 -4.96 -8.32
N PRO A 174 21.40 -5.64 -8.02
CA PRO A 174 22.36 -5.22 -6.99
C PRO A 174 23.14 -3.95 -7.34
N ASP A 175 23.18 -3.58 -8.62
CA ASP A 175 23.70 -2.33 -9.15
C ASP A 175 22.80 -1.13 -8.83
N LYS A 176 21.52 -1.36 -8.52
CA LYS A 176 20.56 -0.29 -8.23
C LYS A 176 20.51 0.03 -6.73
N PRO A 177 20.42 1.33 -6.37
CA PRO A 177 20.30 1.71 -4.98
C PRO A 177 18.99 1.17 -4.41
N CYS A 178 19.11 0.41 -3.33
CA CYS A 178 17.99 -0.12 -2.57
C CYS A 178 18.16 0.25 -1.09
N ASP A 179 17.08 0.72 -0.47
CA ASP A 179 17.05 1.01 0.97
C ASP A 179 17.00 -0.28 1.79
N SER A 180 18.16 -0.93 1.82
CA SER A 180 18.37 -2.21 2.46
C SER A 180 18.14 -2.14 3.97
N TYR A 181 18.43 -0.97 4.54
CA TYR A 181 18.37 -0.73 5.97
C TYR A 181 16.93 -0.63 6.45
N SER A 182 16.09 0.15 5.75
CA SER A 182 14.66 0.25 6.08
C SER A 182 13.95 -1.10 5.97
N ILE A 183 14.35 -1.98 5.04
CA ILE A 183 13.80 -3.35 4.96
C ILE A 183 14.20 -4.19 6.17
N ASN A 184 15.44 -4.06 6.65
CA ASN A 184 15.87 -4.73 7.87
C ASN A 184 15.12 -4.23 9.10
N GLU A 185 14.98 -2.90 9.27
CA GLU A 185 14.18 -2.32 10.36
C GLU A 185 12.73 -2.79 10.30
N ARG A 186 12.12 -2.75 9.11
CA ARG A 186 10.78 -3.27 8.86
C ARG A 186 10.64 -4.74 9.25
N SER A 187 11.62 -5.56 8.91
CA SER A 187 11.63 -6.98 9.28
C SER A 187 11.68 -7.21 10.79
N LEU A 188 12.49 -6.40 11.50
CA LEU A 188 12.59 -6.45 12.96
C LEU A 188 11.30 -5.98 13.64
N GLU A 189 10.75 -4.85 13.22
CA GLU A 189 9.54 -4.26 13.79
C GLU A 189 8.32 -5.17 13.56
N SER A 190 8.13 -5.62 12.32
CA SER A 190 6.98 -6.43 11.91
C SER A 190 6.92 -7.80 12.60
N SER A 191 8.03 -8.28 13.19
CA SER A 191 8.09 -9.57 13.89
C SER A 191 7.00 -9.72 14.97
N LYS A 192 6.63 -8.62 15.63
CA LYS A 192 5.67 -8.57 16.75
C LYS A 192 4.20 -8.44 16.32
N PHE A 193 3.95 -8.19 15.04
CA PHE A 193 2.62 -7.83 14.54
C PHE A 193 2.08 -8.87 13.57
N LYS A 194 0.81 -8.72 13.17
CA LYS A 194 0.13 -9.60 12.20
C LYS A 194 -0.42 -8.84 10.99
N TYR A 195 -0.69 -7.55 11.16
CA TYR A 195 -1.22 -6.69 10.13
C TYR A 195 -0.39 -5.41 10.02
N GLU A 196 -0.55 -4.73 8.90
CA GLU A 196 -0.12 -3.36 8.70
C GLU A 196 -1.23 -2.55 8.05
N PHE A 197 -1.30 -1.28 8.42
CA PHE A 197 -2.03 -0.25 7.71
C PHE A 197 -1.07 0.50 6.78
N LEU A 198 -1.55 0.80 5.59
CA LEU A 198 -0.78 1.47 4.56
C LEU A 198 -1.40 2.84 4.30
N ASP A 199 -0.63 3.90 4.58
CA ASP A 199 -0.99 5.23 4.09
C ASP A 199 -0.61 5.27 2.61
N VAL A 200 -1.61 5.38 1.74
CA VAL A 200 -1.43 5.36 0.30
C VAL A 200 -1.71 6.72 -0.32
N ASP A 201 -1.04 6.99 -1.43
CA ASP A 201 -1.20 8.20 -2.23
C ASP A 201 -1.30 7.84 -3.72
N TYR A 202 -1.95 8.70 -4.50
CA TYR A 202 -2.16 8.52 -5.93
C TYR A 202 -1.33 9.53 -6.72
N ASP A 203 -0.28 9.02 -7.37
CA ASP A 203 0.74 9.76 -8.13
C ASP A 203 0.22 10.14 -9.53
N VAL A 204 -0.97 10.72 -9.59
CA VAL A 204 -1.54 11.32 -10.80
C VAL A 204 -1.93 12.75 -10.47
N PRO A 205 -1.47 13.75 -11.24
CA PRO A 205 -1.60 15.17 -10.90
C PRO A 205 -3.04 15.74 -10.86
N ASN A 206 -4.06 14.91 -11.01
CA ASN A 206 -5.45 15.34 -10.89
C ASN A 206 -5.91 15.16 -9.44
N ARG A 207 -5.87 16.26 -8.68
CA ARG A 207 -6.72 16.42 -7.50
C ARG A 207 -8.16 16.14 -7.91
N ILE A 208 -8.94 15.52 -7.03
CA ILE A 208 -10.37 15.23 -7.24
C ILE A 208 -11.03 16.46 -7.84
N ARG A 209 -11.50 16.33 -9.08
CA ARG A 209 -11.93 17.46 -9.91
C ARG A 209 -13.11 18.22 -9.33
N ASP A 210 -13.89 17.60 -8.47
CA ASP A 210 -15.10 18.20 -7.92
C ASP A 210 -14.83 19.38 -6.98
N GLY A 211 -13.63 19.49 -6.39
CA GLY A 211 -13.28 20.50 -5.39
C GLY A 211 -14.13 20.45 -4.10
N LYS A 212 -15.03 19.47 -3.97
CA LYS A 212 -16.01 19.33 -2.89
C LYS A 212 -15.79 18.08 -2.04
N THR A 213 -14.91 17.18 -2.48
CA THR A 213 -14.60 15.94 -1.77
C THR A 213 -13.22 16.01 -1.12
N LEU A 214 -13.17 15.75 0.19
CA LEU A 214 -11.92 15.53 0.91
C LEU A 214 -11.60 14.05 0.97
N VAL A 215 -10.47 13.65 0.38
CA VAL A 215 -9.93 12.28 0.54
C VAL A 215 -8.89 12.25 1.65
N ILE A 216 -9.08 11.33 2.61
CA ILE A 216 -8.12 11.05 3.68
C ILE A 216 -7.76 9.56 3.64
N THR A 217 -6.48 9.29 3.47
CA THR A 217 -5.91 7.93 3.41
C THR A 217 -5.01 7.61 4.60
N ASN A 218 -4.65 8.63 5.41
CA ASN A 218 -3.77 8.47 6.55
C ASN A 218 -4.50 7.77 7.71
N HIS A 219 -3.94 6.66 8.19
CA HIS A 219 -4.51 5.85 9.27
C HIS A 219 -4.77 6.67 10.55
N ASP A 220 -3.82 7.49 10.97
CA ASP A 220 -3.92 8.22 12.24
C ASP A 220 -4.96 9.33 12.19
N GLU A 221 -5.09 9.99 11.04
CA GLU A 221 -6.18 10.92 10.78
C GLU A 221 -7.53 10.21 10.76
N ILE A 222 -7.67 9.08 10.08
CA ILE A 222 -8.91 8.29 10.09
C ILE A 222 -9.28 7.89 11.52
N LYS A 223 -8.33 7.35 12.29
CA LYS A 223 -8.56 6.98 13.70
C LYS A 223 -8.97 8.18 14.54
N PHE A 224 -8.34 9.34 14.33
CA PHE A 224 -8.70 10.58 15.01
C PHE A 224 -10.12 11.02 14.68
N LEU A 225 -10.51 11.00 13.39
CA LEU A 225 -11.85 11.37 12.94
C LEU A 225 -12.92 10.50 13.59
N PHE A 226 -12.72 9.18 13.62
CA PHE A 226 -13.68 8.28 14.24
C PHE A 226 -13.84 8.57 15.73
N ASN A 227 -12.73 8.59 16.46
CA ASN A 227 -12.73 8.71 17.92
C ASN A 227 -13.21 10.08 18.42
N HIS A 228 -12.96 11.16 17.69
CA HIS A 228 -13.18 12.52 18.20
C HIS A 228 -14.26 13.30 17.45
N LEU A 229 -14.51 12.99 16.17
CA LEU A 229 -15.47 13.74 15.36
C LEU A 229 -16.75 12.95 15.08
N ILE A 230 -16.63 11.70 14.61
CA ILE A 230 -17.79 10.89 14.20
C ILE A 230 -18.60 10.45 15.43
N HIS A 231 -17.94 9.94 16.46
CA HIS A 231 -18.61 9.51 17.70
C HIS A 231 -19.18 10.67 18.52
N ASN A 232 -18.72 11.89 18.29
CA ASN A 232 -19.21 13.05 19.01
C ASN A 232 -20.51 13.56 18.37
N PRO A 233 -21.68 13.41 19.03
CA PRO A 233 -22.95 13.91 18.48
C PRO A 233 -22.96 15.44 18.33
N ALA A 234 -22.17 16.16 19.13
CA ALA A 234 -22.04 17.62 19.10
C ALA A 234 -20.98 18.14 18.10
N SER A 235 -20.33 17.25 17.33
CA SER A 235 -19.31 17.66 16.36
C SER A 235 -19.91 18.54 15.27
N ILE A 236 -19.49 19.81 15.20
CA ILE A 236 -19.89 20.77 14.17
C ILE A 236 -19.39 20.32 12.80
N ILE A 237 -18.16 19.79 12.74
CA ILE A 237 -17.53 19.28 11.51
C ILE A 237 -18.32 18.12 10.90
N LYS A 238 -18.98 17.31 11.75
CA LYS A 238 -19.84 16.24 11.22
C LYS A 238 -21.05 16.80 10.47
N LYS A 239 -21.58 17.95 10.91
CA LYS A 239 -22.75 18.61 10.30
C LYS A 239 -22.41 19.29 8.97
N SER A 240 -21.15 19.60 8.70
CA SER A 240 -20.75 20.21 7.43
C SER A 240 -20.69 19.21 6.26
N PHE A 241 -20.59 17.90 6.55
CA PHE A 241 -20.58 16.87 5.50
C PHE A 241 -22.01 16.44 5.15
N LYS A 242 -22.34 16.56 3.86
CA LYS A 242 -23.54 15.97 3.25
C LYS A 242 -23.39 14.47 3.11
N SER A 243 -22.18 14.00 2.78
CA SER A 243 -21.88 12.56 2.69
C SER A 243 -20.55 12.17 3.33
N ILE A 244 -20.52 10.97 3.93
CA ILE A 244 -19.33 10.34 4.50
C ILE A 244 -19.22 8.93 3.91
N ASN A 245 -18.23 8.75 3.05
CA ASN A 245 -17.94 7.50 2.38
C ASN A 245 -16.65 6.92 2.95
N VAL A 246 -16.67 5.65 3.31
CA VAL A 246 -15.53 4.96 3.92
C VAL A 246 -15.25 3.69 3.16
N ASP A 247 -14.02 3.54 2.70
CA ASP A 247 -13.57 2.35 2.00
C ASP A 247 -12.52 1.63 2.83
N ILE A 248 -12.70 0.33 3.04
CA ILE A 248 -11.73 -0.53 3.72
C ILE A 248 -11.21 -1.52 2.68
N SER A 249 -10.00 -1.26 2.19
CA SER A 249 -9.33 -2.12 1.21
C SER A 249 -8.39 -3.09 1.91
N ILE A 250 -8.72 -4.39 1.88
CA ILE A 250 -7.95 -5.44 2.55
C ILE A 250 -7.08 -6.19 1.53
N LEU A 251 -5.83 -5.78 1.34
CA LEU A 251 -4.96 -6.36 0.29
C LEU A 251 -4.72 -7.86 0.48
N HIS A 252 -4.55 -8.29 1.73
CA HIS A 252 -4.42 -9.71 2.10
C HIS A 252 -5.01 -9.94 3.50
N GLY A 253 -5.66 -11.09 3.72
CA GLY A 253 -6.20 -11.47 5.02
C GLY A 253 -7.67 -11.07 5.25
N TYR A 254 -8.45 -10.91 4.16
CA TYR A 254 -9.86 -10.52 4.23
C TYR A 254 -10.69 -11.49 5.08
N LYS A 255 -10.54 -12.80 4.85
CA LYS A 255 -11.29 -13.82 5.62
C LYS A 255 -10.99 -13.71 7.11
N GLU A 256 -9.72 -13.52 7.49
CA GLU A 256 -9.30 -13.43 8.90
C GLU A 256 -9.71 -12.14 9.61
N LEU A 257 -10.01 -11.07 8.86
CA LEU A 257 -10.43 -9.77 9.39
C LEU A 257 -11.96 -9.58 9.36
N VAL A 258 -12.60 -9.89 8.23
CA VAL A 258 -14.04 -9.61 8.02
C VAL A 258 -14.91 -10.75 8.54
N TYR A 259 -14.51 -12.01 8.31
CA TYR A 259 -15.22 -13.17 8.87
C TYR A 259 -14.80 -13.49 10.30
N ASP A 260 -13.98 -12.64 10.92
CA ASP A 260 -13.79 -12.69 12.37
C ASP A 260 -15.13 -12.50 13.08
N TYR A 261 -15.36 -13.27 14.15
CA TYR A 261 -16.62 -13.24 14.88
C TYR A 261 -17.04 -11.82 15.30
N GLN A 262 -16.11 -10.96 15.70
CA GLN A 262 -16.45 -9.62 16.19
C GLN A 262 -16.90 -8.68 15.07
N VAL A 263 -16.18 -8.67 13.94
CA VAL A 263 -16.51 -7.84 12.78
C VAL A 263 -17.73 -8.39 12.06
N ASN A 264 -17.78 -9.71 11.84
CA ASN A 264 -18.90 -10.36 11.21
C ASN A 264 -20.18 -10.18 12.03
N ARG A 265 -20.14 -10.36 13.35
CA ARG A 265 -21.30 -10.08 14.22
C ARG A 265 -21.74 -8.62 14.13
N ALA A 266 -20.81 -7.67 14.02
CA ALA A 266 -21.17 -6.28 13.82
C ALA A 266 -21.90 -6.08 12.49
N LEU A 267 -21.43 -6.67 11.39
CA LEU A 267 -22.09 -6.63 10.09
C LEU A 267 -23.47 -7.32 10.09
N GLU A 268 -23.56 -8.55 10.61
CA GLU A 268 -24.78 -9.37 10.63
C GLU A 268 -25.91 -8.75 11.46
N ARG A 269 -25.59 -8.01 12.53
CA ARG A 269 -26.58 -7.23 13.28
C ARG A 269 -27.38 -6.28 12.38
N TYR A 270 -26.78 -5.78 11.31
CA TYR A 270 -27.43 -4.86 10.38
C TYR A 270 -28.05 -5.57 9.17
N ARG A 271 -27.70 -6.84 8.91
CA ARG A 271 -28.44 -7.67 7.94
C ARG A 271 -29.86 -7.98 8.44
N GLY A 272 -30.02 -8.17 9.75
CA GLY A 272 -31.28 -8.61 10.36
C GLY A 272 -32.33 -7.53 10.64
N LEU A 273 -32.10 -6.26 10.28
CA LEU A 273 -33.00 -5.15 10.65
C LEU A 273 -34.31 -5.04 9.82
N GLY A 274 -34.61 -6.00 8.95
CA GLY A 274 -35.89 -6.11 8.24
C GLY A 274 -36.11 -5.09 7.11
N VAL A 275 -37.17 -5.33 6.32
CA VAL A 275 -37.65 -4.45 5.24
C VAL A 275 -38.19 -3.17 5.88
N GLY A 276 -37.46 -2.06 5.77
CA GLY A 276 -37.79 -0.77 6.41
C GLY A 276 -36.63 -0.12 7.16
N SER A 277 -35.54 -0.85 7.41
CA SER A 277 -34.30 -0.27 7.92
C SER A 277 -33.66 0.67 6.88
N LEU A 278 -33.29 1.87 7.32
CA LEU A 278 -32.48 2.81 6.52
C LEU A 278 -31.09 2.25 6.19
N CYS A 279 -30.61 1.28 6.95
CA CYS A 279 -29.33 0.62 6.70
C CYS A 279 -29.56 -0.64 5.86
N SER A 280 -28.84 -0.77 4.75
CA SER A 280 -28.80 -2.00 3.94
C SER A 280 -27.37 -2.53 3.84
N LEU A 281 -27.25 -3.85 3.88
CA LEU A 281 -26.00 -4.58 3.76
C LEU A 281 -26.09 -5.52 2.56
N THR A 282 -25.27 -5.26 1.54
CA THR A 282 -25.13 -6.11 0.37
C THR A 282 -23.74 -6.75 0.40
N GLN A 283 -23.68 -8.07 0.39
CA GLN A 283 -22.42 -8.81 0.28
C GLN A 283 -22.49 -9.67 -0.97
N THR A 284 -21.44 -9.60 -1.78
CA THR A 284 -21.32 -10.44 -2.97
C THR A 284 -19.91 -10.99 -3.08
N LYS A 285 -19.83 -12.20 -3.60
CA LYS A 285 -18.58 -12.77 -4.13
C LYS A 285 -18.74 -12.76 -5.62
N THR A 286 -17.77 -12.19 -6.33
CA THR A 286 -17.85 -12.27 -7.79
C THR A 286 -17.45 -13.65 -8.25
N GLU A 287 -18.24 -14.21 -9.15
CA GLU A 287 -17.79 -15.36 -9.96
C GLU A 287 -16.74 -14.93 -10.98
N ASP A 288 -16.73 -13.62 -11.27
CA ASP A 288 -15.75 -12.99 -12.12
C ASP A 288 -14.35 -12.97 -11.52
N PHE A 289 -13.40 -13.10 -12.43
CA PHE A 289 -12.00 -13.16 -12.10
C PHE A 289 -11.27 -11.93 -12.56
N PHE A 290 -10.42 -11.46 -11.68
CA PHE A 290 -9.50 -10.42 -12.01
C PHE A 290 -8.17 -10.98 -12.48
N TYR A 291 -7.61 -10.28 -13.44
CA TYR A 291 -6.31 -10.58 -14.01
C TYR A 291 -5.30 -9.53 -13.63
N GLY A 292 -4.20 -9.98 -13.00
CA GLY A 292 -3.06 -9.13 -12.66
C GLY A 292 -1.79 -9.60 -13.37
N PRO A 293 -0.87 -8.67 -13.72
CA PRO A 293 0.45 -9.00 -14.22
C PRO A 293 1.25 -9.79 -13.17
N ASP A 294 1.96 -10.85 -13.55
CA ASP A 294 3.07 -11.37 -12.75
C ASP A 294 4.20 -10.35 -12.77
N LEU A 295 4.53 -9.84 -11.59
CA LEU A 295 5.84 -9.30 -11.34
C LEU A 295 6.47 -10.17 -10.25
N GLY A 296 6.93 -11.34 -10.69
CA GLY A 296 7.85 -12.22 -10.00
C GLY A 296 7.39 -12.72 -8.64
N LYS A 297 6.32 -13.52 -8.55
CA LYS A 297 6.09 -14.33 -7.36
C LYS A 297 6.92 -15.62 -7.38
N SER A 298 8.07 -15.59 -6.74
CA SER A 298 8.62 -16.79 -6.09
C SER A 298 9.48 -16.43 -4.86
N PHE A 299 8.80 -16.10 -3.76
CA PHE A 299 9.40 -15.93 -2.42
C PHE A 299 9.47 -17.24 -1.63
N ASP A 300 9.00 -18.34 -2.19
CA ASP A 300 9.08 -19.65 -1.56
C ASP A 300 10.55 -20.04 -1.36
N LYS A 301 10.89 -20.50 -0.14
CA LYS A 301 12.23 -21.03 0.19
C LYS A 301 12.66 -22.16 -0.74
N ARG A 302 11.71 -22.98 -1.21
CA ARG A 302 11.98 -24.15 -2.08
C ARG A 302 12.04 -23.80 -3.57
N LYS A 303 11.42 -22.69 -3.97
CA LYS A 303 11.44 -22.15 -5.34
C LYS A 303 12.11 -20.78 -5.34
N SER A 304 13.15 -20.59 -4.53
CA SER A 304 13.86 -19.31 -4.44
C SER A 304 14.29 -18.96 -5.86
N ARG A 305 13.87 -17.81 -6.37
CA ARG A 305 14.32 -17.30 -7.68
C ARG A 305 15.86 -17.24 -7.77
N TRP A 306 16.54 -17.22 -6.64
CA TRP A 306 18.00 -17.28 -6.54
C TRP A 306 18.57 -18.71 -6.57
N GLY A 307 17.78 -19.72 -6.17
CA GLY A 307 18.13 -21.14 -6.12
C GLY A 307 18.11 -21.86 -7.47
N HIS A 308 17.50 -21.28 -8.52
CA HIS A 308 17.54 -21.81 -9.87
C HIS A 308 18.17 -20.80 -10.86
N PRO A 309 19.45 -20.99 -11.27
CA PRO A 309 20.14 -20.13 -12.23
C PRO A 309 19.44 -20.04 -13.60
N LYS A 310 18.62 -21.04 -13.95
CA LYS A 310 17.85 -21.07 -15.21
C LYS A 310 16.49 -20.37 -15.10
N SER A 311 15.99 -20.07 -13.90
CA SER A 311 14.56 -19.76 -13.69
C SER A 311 14.25 -18.41 -13.03
N GLY A 312 15.21 -17.69 -12.44
CA GLY A 312 14.81 -16.66 -11.45
C GLY A 312 15.58 -15.35 -11.37
N ILE A 313 16.49 -15.09 -12.31
CA ILE A 313 16.84 -13.70 -12.64
C ILE A 313 16.27 -13.50 -14.02
N SER A 314 15.16 -12.76 -14.10
CA SER A 314 14.60 -12.31 -15.35
C SER A 314 15.75 -11.83 -16.23
N ARG A 315 16.02 -12.55 -17.33
CA ARG A 315 16.99 -12.10 -18.34
C ARG A 315 16.52 -10.81 -19.02
N ASN A 316 15.30 -10.40 -18.72
CA ASN A 316 14.68 -9.26 -19.33
C ASN A 316 15.01 -8.03 -18.49
N PHE A 317 16.23 -7.53 -18.70
CA PHE A 317 16.49 -6.10 -18.54
C PHE A 317 15.54 -5.25 -19.42
N ASP A 318 14.85 -5.84 -20.42
CA ASP A 318 14.11 -5.10 -21.45
C ASP A 318 12.66 -5.52 -21.78
N THR A 319 12.08 -6.63 -21.30
CA THR A 319 10.69 -6.96 -21.73
C THR A 319 9.63 -6.01 -21.15
N HIS A 320 9.98 -5.26 -20.12
CA HIS A 320 9.14 -4.18 -19.59
C HIS A 320 9.47 -2.80 -20.22
N SER A 321 10.51 -2.72 -21.06
CA SER A 321 10.91 -1.55 -21.87
C SER A 321 10.00 -1.33 -23.10
N SER A 322 9.05 -2.26 -23.35
CA SER A 322 8.09 -2.16 -24.44
C SER A 322 7.01 -1.08 -24.25
N SER A 323 7.03 -0.32 -23.14
CA SER A 323 6.31 0.96 -23.06
C SER A 323 7.21 2.09 -23.53
N LYS A 324 6.78 2.86 -24.54
CA LYS A 324 7.38 4.14 -24.96
C LYS A 324 7.44 5.20 -23.85
N VAL A 325 6.88 4.90 -22.68
CA VAL A 325 7.00 5.71 -21.47
C VAL A 325 8.11 5.08 -20.61
N PRO A 326 9.14 5.85 -20.19
CA PRO A 326 10.33 5.34 -19.51
C PRO A 326 10.01 4.97 -18.06
N TYR A 327 9.20 3.94 -17.86
CA TYR A 327 9.00 3.37 -16.54
C TYR A 327 10.01 2.23 -16.37
N ASN A 328 11.07 2.50 -15.59
CA ASN A 328 11.99 1.51 -15.02
C ASN A 328 11.24 0.57 -14.04
N THR A 329 10.20 -0.12 -14.52
CA THR A 329 9.13 -0.70 -13.71
C THR A 329 9.56 -1.93 -12.92
N ALA A 330 10.31 -2.84 -13.53
CA ALA A 330 10.66 -4.12 -12.89
C ALA A 330 11.53 -3.93 -11.63
N ASP A 331 12.42 -2.94 -11.65
CA ASP A 331 13.37 -2.66 -10.57
C ASP A 331 12.74 -1.96 -9.37
N GLU A 332 11.68 -1.18 -9.61
CA GLU A 332 10.94 -0.52 -8.54
C GLU A 332 10.07 -1.49 -7.75
N VAL A 333 9.78 -2.67 -8.31
CA VAL A 333 8.82 -3.61 -7.72
C VAL A 333 9.43 -4.37 -6.56
N PHE A 334 10.50 -5.13 -6.78
CA PHE A 334 11.17 -5.84 -5.69
C PHE A 334 12.44 -5.10 -5.25
N PRO A 335 12.65 -4.86 -3.94
CA PRO A 335 11.86 -5.33 -2.78
C PRO A 335 10.81 -4.33 -2.27
N ASN A 336 10.61 -3.20 -2.95
CA ASN A 336 9.93 -2.03 -2.38
C ASN A 336 8.40 -2.12 -2.45
N LYS A 337 7.82 -2.61 -3.56
CA LYS A 337 6.38 -2.73 -3.82
C LYS A 337 5.87 -4.14 -3.55
N VAL A 338 5.89 -4.54 -2.29
CA VAL A 338 5.40 -5.85 -1.79
C VAL A 338 4.01 -6.21 -2.32
N TYR A 339 3.12 -5.22 -2.44
CA TYR A 339 1.71 -5.40 -2.79
C TYR A 339 1.38 -5.03 -4.22
N PHE A 340 2.37 -4.99 -5.12
CA PHE A 340 2.23 -4.40 -6.45
C PHE A 340 0.93 -4.79 -7.17
N ASN A 341 0.64 -6.08 -7.33
CA ASN A 341 -0.57 -6.55 -8.01
C ASN A 341 -1.83 -6.15 -7.24
N GLU A 342 -1.78 -6.23 -5.92
CA GLU A 342 -2.86 -5.81 -5.04
C GLU A 342 -3.07 -4.28 -5.00
N LEU A 343 -2.21 -3.46 -5.62
CA LEU A 343 -2.45 -2.01 -5.71
C LEU A 343 -3.34 -1.61 -6.90
N ILE A 344 -3.58 -2.50 -7.87
CA ILE A 344 -4.40 -2.20 -9.06
C ILE A 344 -5.79 -1.71 -8.66
N HIS A 345 -6.43 -2.40 -7.72
CA HIS A 345 -7.78 -2.02 -7.30
C HIS A 345 -7.79 -0.68 -6.55
N LEU A 346 -6.71 -0.33 -5.84
CA LEU A 346 -6.62 0.99 -5.20
C LEU A 346 -6.60 2.12 -6.25
N SER A 347 -5.91 1.94 -7.38
CA SER A 347 -5.93 2.93 -8.46
C SER A 347 -7.33 3.16 -9.01
N GLU A 348 -8.13 2.10 -9.20
CA GLU A 348 -9.51 2.27 -9.66
C GLU A 348 -10.42 2.89 -8.59
N LEU A 349 -10.17 2.62 -7.30
CA LEU A 349 -10.83 3.35 -6.21
C LEU A 349 -10.54 4.85 -6.30
N PHE A 350 -9.28 5.26 -6.45
CA PHE A 350 -8.94 6.68 -6.61
C PHE A 350 -9.58 7.31 -7.85
N LYS A 351 -9.60 6.61 -8.99
CA LYS A 351 -10.32 7.08 -10.19
C LYS A 351 -11.82 7.22 -9.96
N SER A 352 -12.42 6.34 -9.16
CA SER A 352 -13.84 6.43 -8.79
C SER A 352 -14.15 7.62 -7.90
N TYR A 353 -13.17 8.07 -7.11
CA TYR A 353 -13.28 9.29 -6.31
C TYR A 353 -13.23 10.52 -7.22
N ASP A 354 -12.26 10.55 -8.14
CA ASP A 354 -12.10 11.68 -9.09
C ASP A 354 -13.31 11.87 -10.01
N SER A 355 -13.89 10.76 -10.48
CA SER A 355 -15.06 10.75 -11.37
C SER A 355 -16.39 10.87 -10.66
N GLY A 356 -16.42 10.86 -9.32
CA GLY A 356 -17.65 10.83 -8.53
C GLY A 356 -18.43 9.51 -8.58
N GLN A 357 -17.98 8.49 -9.35
CA GLN A 357 -18.62 7.18 -9.46
C GLN A 357 -18.81 6.47 -8.12
N ARG A 358 -17.92 6.71 -7.14
CA ARG A 358 -18.07 6.14 -5.79
C ARG A 358 -19.36 6.59 -5.09
N SER A 359 -19.88 7.78 -5.40
CA SER A 359 -21.13 8.27 -4.80
C SER A 359 -22.36 7.49 -5.27
N GLU A 360 -22.31 6.91 -6.48
CA GLU A 360 -23.39 6.10 -7.06
C GLU A 360 -23.65 4.81 -6.28
N PHE A 361 -22.69 4.39 -5.44
CA PHE A 361 -22.83 3.19 -4.59
C PHE A 361 -23.95 3.36 -3.55
N LEU A 362 -24.31 4.59 -3.19
CA LEU A 362 -25.46 4.85 -2.33
C LEU A 362 -26.79 4.39 -2.97
N LYS A 363 -26.85 4.35 -4.30
CA LYS A 363 -28.06 3.95 -5.04
C LYS A 363 -28.17 2.42 -5.20
N ILE A 364 -27.07 1.68 -5.02
CA ILE A 364 -27.02 0.21 -5.21
C ILE A 364 -27.74 -0.51 -4.06
N SER A 365 -28.86 -1.17 -4.32
CA SER A 365 -29.64 -1.93 -3.31
C SER A 365 -29.54 -3.45 -3.47
N THR A 366 -29.12 -3.93 -4.64
CA THR A 366 -29.09 -5.36 -4.98
C THR A 366 -27.67 -5.85 -5.20
N GLU A 367 -27.47 -7.16 -5.02
CA GLU A 367 -26.21 -7.84 -5.33
C GLU A 367 -25.83 -7.68 -6.81
N GLU A 368 -26.77 -7.87 -7.73
CA GLU A 368 -26.56 -7.64 -9.16
C GLU A 368 -26.16 -6.19 -9.47
N GLY A 369 -26.77 -5.23 -8.77
CA GLY A 369 -26.41 -3.81 -8.88
C GLY A 369 -24.97 -3.57 -8.44
N LEU A 370 -24.52 -4.22 -7.37
CA LEU A 370 -23.14 -4.13 -6.89
C LEU A 370 -22.15 -4.74 -7.90
N GLN A 371 -22.49 -5.89 -8.47
CA GLN A 371 -21.68 -6.55 -9.50
C GLN A 371 -21.58 -5.73 -10.79
N LYS A 372 -22.69 -5.14 -11.25
CA LYS A 372 -22.72 -4.30 -12.46
C LYS A 372 -21.88 -3.02 -12.32
N ASN A 373 -21.78 -2.48 -11.11
CA ASN A 373 -21.09 -1.23 -10.79
C ASN A 373 -19.72 -1.43 -10.12
N LEU A 374 -19.10 -2.62 -10.27
CA LEU A 374 -17.76 -2.84 -9.75
C LEU A 374 -16.77 -1.88 -10.40
N LEU A 375 -16.07 -1.09 -9.57
CA LEU A 375 -15.10 -0.08 -10.01
C LEU A 375 -13.97 -0.63 -10.87
N TYR A 376 -13.75 -1.93 -10.76
CA TYR A 376 -12.63 -2.62 -11.38
C TYR A 376 -13.05 -3.47 -12.58
N LYS A 377 -14.25 -3.23 -13.12
CA LYS A 377 -14.82 -4.02 -14.22
C LYS A 377 -13.86 -4.15 -15.42
N LYS A 378 -12.98 -3.16 -15.64
CA LYS A 378 -11.93 -3.21 -16.66
C LYS A 378 -10.94 -4.39 -16.50
N TYR A 379 -10.69 -4.84 -15.28
CA TYR A 379 -9.79 -5.96 -14.98
C TYR A 379 -10.52 -7.27 -14.70
N VAL A 380 -11.86 -7.21 -14.68
CA VAL A 380 -12.76 -8.34 -14.57
C VAL A 380 -13.10 -8.80 -15.98
N LEU A 381 -12.63 -9.98 -16.37
CA LEU A 381 -13.00 -10.57 -17.65
C LEU A 381 -14.11 -11.59 -17.44
N SER A 382 -15.30 -11.28 -17.96
CA SER A 382 -16.33 -12.30 -18.13
C SER A 382 -15.81 -13.37 -19.10
N PRO A 383 -16.29 -14.62 -19.02
CA PRO A 383 -15.90 -15.68 -19.95
C PRO A 383 -15.96 -15.23 -21.42
N ASP A 384 -17.05 -14.56 -21.82
CA ASP A 384 -17.25 -14.08 -23.20
C ASP A 384 -16.21 -13.03 -23.64
N HIS A 385 -15.71 -12.19 -22.73
CA HIS A 385 -14.69 -11.19 -23.05
C HIS A 385 -13.30 -11.81 -23.24
N ARG A 386 -13.04 -13.00 -22.67
CA ARG A 386 -11.73 -13.67 -22.78
C ARG A 386 -11.45 -14.13 -24.19
N ASP A 387 -12.49 -14.60 -24.87
CA ASP A 387 -12.40 -15.18 -26.21
C ASP A 387 -12.60 -14.14 -27.31
N SER A 388 -12.88 -12.88 -26.93
CA SER A 388 -13.01 -11.78 -27.88
C SER A 388 -11.67 -11.51 -28.58
N PRO A 389 -11.65 -11.46 -29.93
CA PRO A 389 -10.44 -11.14 -30.70
C PRO A 389 -9.95 -9.70 -30.49
N ASP A 390 -10.84 -8.80 -30.03
CA ASP A 390 -10.53 -7.40 -29.77
C ASP A 390 -9.87 -7.17 -28.41
N PHE A 391 -9.79 -8.20 -27.56
CA PHE A 391 -9.26 -8.08 -26.22
C PHE A 391 -7.72 -8.05 -26.20
N ASP A 392 -7.14 -6.85 -26.15
CA ASP A 392 -5.69 -6.67 -26.03
C ASP A 392 -5.19 -6.94 -24.60
N ARG A 393 -4.72 -8.17 -24.41
CA ARG A 393 -4.19 -8.68 -23.14
C ARG A 393 -2.87 -8.03 -22.73
N GLN A 394 -2.04 -7.67 -23.70
CA GLN A 394 -0.78 -6.97 -23.43
C GLN A 394 -1.08 -5.57 -22.94
N GLN A 395 -2.09 -4.92 -23.52
CA GLN A 395 -2.58 -3.64 -23.01
C GLN A 395 -3.17 -3.79 -21.60
N LEU A 396 -3.95 -4.82 -21.30
CA LEU A 396 -4.45 -5.06 -19.93
C LEU A 396 -3.28 -5.18 -18.93
N LYS A 397 -2.23 -5.95 -19.28
CA LYS A 397 -1.04 -6.12 -18.46
C LYS A 397 -0.32 -4.79 -18.20
N LYS A 398 -0.15 -3.98 -19.26
CA LYS A 398 0.44 -2.64 -19.19
C LYS A 398 -0.40 -1.71 -18.31
N ASP A 399 -1.71 -1.68 -18.52
CA ASP A 399 -2.65 -0.86 -17.76
C ASP A 399 -2.65 -1.23 -16.27
N GLY A 400 -2.64 -2.52 -15.95
CA GLY A 400 -2.53 -3.01 -14.58
C GLY A 400 -1.21 -2.59 -13.93
N ALA A 401 -0.09 -2.72 -14.65
CA ALA A 401 1.19 -2.25 -14.13
C ALA A 401 1.19 -0.74 -13.88
N VAL A 402 0.72 0.07 -14.83
CA VAL A 402 0.59 1.53 -14.66
C VAL A 402 -0.30 1.87 -13.46
N ALA A 403 -1.46 1.21 -13.33
CA ALA A 403 -2.36 1.40 -12.20
C ALA A 403 -1.66 1.14 -10.85
N SER A 404 -0.88 0.07 -10.75
CA SER A 404 -0.08 -0.23 -9.56
C SER A 404 1.04 0.78 -9.31
N HIS A 405 1.72 1.26 -10.35
CA HIS A 405 2.80 2.24 -10.23
C HIS A 405 2.31 3.61 -9.74
N ASN A 406 1.07 3.96 -10.09
CA ASN A 406 0.42 5.20 -9.67
C ASN A 406 0.06 5.20 -8.19
N ILE A 407 0.10 4.07 -7.50
CA ILE A 407 -0.13 4.01 -6.06
C ILE A 407 1.19 3.99 -5.32
N LYS A 408 1.41 4.98 -4.44
CA LYS A 408 2.58 5.06 -3.56
C LYS A 408 2.17 4.72 -2.14
N ILE A 409 2.97 3.88 -1.49
CA ILE A 409 2.86 3.63 -0.04
C ILE A 409 3.76 4.66 0.65
N GLN A 410 3.16 5.65 1.29
CA GLN A 410 3.87 6.73 1.97
C GLN A 410 4.37 6.30 3.35
N ARG A 411 3.50 5.61 4.11
CA ARG A 411 3.80 5.15 5.47
C ARG A 411 3.20 3.79 5.74
N ARG A 412 3.80 3.07 6.68
CA ARG A 412 3.36 1.77 7.17
C ARG A 412 3.16 1.88 8.66
N LYS A 413 2.07 1.29 9.16
CA LYS A 413 1.81 1.20 10.59
C LYS A 413 1.46 -0.22 10.96
N PHE A 414 2.31 -0.86 11.75
CA PHE A 414 2.06 -2.21 12.20
C PHE A 414 0.99 -2.28 13.28
N ALA A 415 0.19 -3.34 13.23
CA ALA A 415 -0.90 -3.56 14.15
C ALA A 415 -1.03 -5.05 14.52
N SER A 416 -1.42 -5.29 15.76
CA SER A 416 -1.87 -6.60 16.23
C SER A 416 -3.21 -6.97 15.59
N SER A 417 -3.60 -8.25 15.70
CA SER A 417 -4.92 -8.69 15.25
C SER A 417 -6.05 -7.95 15.97
N THR A 418 -5.90 -7.73 17.27
CA THR A 418 -6.91 -7.08 18.09
C THR A 418 -7.09 -5.62 17.70
N GLU A 419 -5.99 -4.87 17.49
CA GLU A 419 -6.06 -3.47 17.05
C GLU A 419 -6.71 -3.34 15.67
N ALA A 420 -6.32 -4.20 14.71
CA ALA A 420 -6.89 -4.16 13.37
C ALA A 420 -8.39 -4.44 13.36
N ARG A 421 -8.81 -5.51 14.06
CA ARG A 421 -10.23 -5.90 14.19
C ARG A 421 -11.03 -4.85 14.95
N SER A 422 -10.49 -4.32 16.04
CA SER A 422 -11.16 -3.30 16.84
C SER A 422 -11.43 -2.05 16.00
N LEU A 423 -10.47 -1.59 15.20
CA LEU A 423 -10.67 -0.41 14.35
C LEU A 423 -11.74 -0.67 13.28
N ILE A 424 -11.66 -1.80 12.55
CA ILE A 424 -12.66 -2.15 11.53
C ILE A 424 -14.05 -2.26 12.15
N LYS A 425 -14.17 -2.95 13.30
CA LYS A 425 -15.42 -3.07 14.04
C LYS A 425 -15.96 -1.69 14.43
N THR A 426 -15.12 -0.82 14.98
CA THR A 426 -15.51 0.54 15.35
C THR A 426 -16.04 1.29 14.15
N ILE A 427 -15.39 1.22 12.99
CA ILE A 427 -15.86 1.86 11.76
C ILE A 427 -17.24 1.32 11.36
N VAL A 428 -17.42 0.00 11.31
CA VAL A 428 -18.71 -0.64 11.00
C VAL A 428 -19.80 -0.17 11.97
N GLU A 429 -19.60 -0.33 13.27
CA GLU A 429 -20.61 0.05 14.29
C GLU A 429 -20.95 1.55 14.25
N SER A 430 -19.98 2.40 13.90
CA SER A 430 -20.20 3.84 13.79
C SER A 430 -21.10 4.18 12.60
N LEU A 431 -20.74 3.70 11.41
CA LEU A 431 -21.41 4.05 10.16
C LEU A 431 -22.81 3.42 10.07
N SER A 432 -23.01 2.29 10.75
CA SER A 432 -24.31 1.63 10.82
C SER A 432 -25.22 2.18 11.92
N SER A 433 -24.72 3.03 12.83
CA SER A 433 -25.51 3.58 13.93
C SER A 433 -26.47 4.67 13.46
N VAL A 434 -27.74 4.58 13.87
CA VAL A 434 -28.73 5.66 13.68
C VAL A 434 -28.40 6.90 14.50
N LYS A 435 -27.75 6.72 15.66
CA LYS A 435 -27.44 7.81 16.60
C LYS A 435 -26.44 8.83 16.05
N PHE A 436 -25.56 8.42 15.15
CA PHE A 436 -24.46 9.29 14.69
C PHE A 436 -24.78 10.06 13.42
N PHE A 437 -25.66 9.55 12.55
CA PHE A 437 -25.90 10.07 11.21
C PHE A 437 -27.40 10.11 10.89
N ILE A 438 -28.05 11.24 11.15
CA ILE A 438 -29.48 11.43 10.81
C ILE A 438 -29.58 12.12 9.44
N ASP A 439 -28.81 13.20 9.27
CA ASP A 439 -28.88 14.09 8.09
C ASP A 439 -27.72 13.93 7.10
N THR A 440 -26.95 12.85 7.21
CA THR A 440 -25.74 12.61 6.42
C THR A 440 -25.83 11.27 5.72
N ASP A 441 -25.58 11.26 4.40
CA ASP A 441 -25.46 10.02 3.64
C ASP A 441 -24.20 9.29 4.03
N VAL A 442 -24.32 8.00 4.37
CA VAL A 442 -23.16 7.20 4.78
C VAL A 442 -23.05 5.94 3.93
N SER A 443 -21.85 5.65 3.45
CA SER A 443 -21.52 4.36 2.85
C SER A 443 -20.20 3.80 3.36
N LEU A 444 -20.17 2.49 3.55
CA LEU A 444 -19.00 1.71 3.88
C LEU A 444 -18.82 0.63 2.80
N PHE A 445 -17.70 0.66 2.09
CA PHE A 445 -17.35 -0.36 1.11
C PHE A 445 -16.09 -1.10 1.54
N ILE A 446 -16.24 -2.37 1.89
CA ILE A 446 -15.12 -3.24 2.26
C ILE A 446 -14.81 -4.12 1.06
N THR A 447 -13.56 -4.10 0.63
CA THR A 447 -13.10 -4.87 -0.52
C THR A 447 -11.98 -5.79 -0.11
N SER A 448 -12.05 -7.05 -0.55
CA SER A 448 -10.89 -7.90 -0.53
C SER A 448 -10.00 -7.56 -1.72
N GLY A 449 -8.73 -7.30 -1.45
CA GLY A 449 -7.69 -7.44 -2.45
C GLY A 449 -7.47 -8.91 -2.82
N MET A 450 -6.39 -9.15 -3.56
CA MET A 450 -6.11 -10.41 -4.23
C MET A 450 -5.60 -11.51 -3.28
N SER A 451 -6.44 -11.94 -2.34
CA SER A 451 -6.03 -12.87 -1.26
C SER A 451 -5.77 -14.32 -1.71
N ASN A 452 -6.26 -14.72 -2.90
CA ASN A 452 -6.06 -16.05 -3.49
C ASN A 452 -5.53 -15.94 -4.93
N LEU A 453 -4.37 -15.31 -5.11
CA LEU A 453 -3.73 -15.23 -6.43
C LEU A 453 -3.30 -16.63 -6.88
N GLN A 454 -4.02 -17.16 -7.86
CA GLN A 454 -3.68 -18.40 -8.55
C GLN A 454 -3.15 -18.05 -9.94
N GLU A 455 -1.96 -18.53 -10.27
CA GLU A 455 -1.47 -18.44 -11.65
C GLU A 455 -2.42 -19.21 -12.56
N THR A 456 -2.73 -18.66 -13.73
CA THR A 456 -3.68 -19.26 -14.65
C THR A 456 -3.14 -19.23 -16.07
N ASN A 457 -3.33 -20.36 -16.74
CA ASN A 457 -3.04 -20.54 -18.17
C ASN A 457 -4.33 -20.47 -19.01
N GLU A 458 -5.47 -20.08 -18.42
CA GLU A 458 -6.78 -20.00 -19.09
C GLU A 458 -6.86 -18.91 -20.17
N ILE A 459 -5.83 -18.08 -20.33
CA ILE A 459 -5.81 -16.96 -21.29
C ILE A 459 -4.91 -17.34 -22.49
N HIS A 460 -5.52 -17.66 -23.64
CA HIS A 460 -4.85 -18.09 -24.89
C HIS A 460 -4.87 -17.03 -25.98
N GLN A 461 -3.72 -16.43 -26.32
CA GLN A 461 -3.64 -15.35 -27.29
C GLN A 461 -3.74 -15.94 -28.71
N SER A 462 -4.79 -15.58 -29.45
CA SER A 462 -4.94 -15.94 -30.85
C SER A 462 -4.14 -14.96 -31.70
N GLN A 463 -2.93 -15.34 -32.11
CA GLN A 463 -2.19 -14.64 -33.16
C GLN A 463 -1.95 -15.58 -34.33
N LEU A 464 -2.47 -15.20 -35.50
CA LEU A 464 -2.12 -15.83 -36.79
C LEU A 464 -2.21 -17.38 -36.79
N GLY A 465 -3.26 -17.92 -36.17
CA GLY A 465 -3.50 -19.37 -36.13
C GLY A 465 -2.64 -20.15 -35.12
N ARG A 466 -1.92 -19.47 -34.23
CA ARG A 466 -1.28 -20.09 -33.06
C ARG A 466 -1.89 -19.54 -31.77
N GLU A 467 -2.32 -20.46 -30.91
CA GLU A 467 -2.71 -20.14 -29.54
C GLU A 467 -1.46 -20.14 -28.66
N GLU A 468 -1.00 -18.96 -28.26
CA GLU A 468 0.07 -18.82 -27.27
C GLU A 468 -0.54 -18.51 -25.90
N VAL A 469 -0.20 -19.27 -24.87
CA VAL A 469 -0.65 -18.97 -23.51
C VAL A 469 -0.03 -17.64 -23.08
N VAL A 470 -0.86 -16.72 -22.58
CA VAL A 470 -0.34 -15.52 -21.93
C VAL A 470 0.17 -15.95 -20.56
N GLU A 471 1.47 -16.22 -20.51
CA GLU A 471 2.17 -16.52 -19.28
C GLU A 471 1.98 -15.39 -18.26
N HIS A 472 2.19 -15.70 -16.98
CA HIS A 472 2.32 -14.68 -15.95
C HIS A 472 1.02 -13.88 -15.70
N MET A 473 -0.12 -14.56 -15.76
CA MET A 473 -1.42 -14.01 -15.41
C MET A 473 -1.94 -14.68 -14.14
N TYR A 474 -2.51 -13.88 -13.24
CA TYR A 474 -3.11 -14.40 -12.01
C TYR A 474 -4.59 -14.10 -11.94
N LYS A 475 -5.33 -15.11 -11.55
CA LYS A 475 -6.76 -15.14 -11.29
C LYS A 475 -7.00 -14.90 -9.80
N TYR A 476 -7.93 -14.03 -9.44
CA TYR A 476 -8.44 -13.96 -8.07
C TYR A 476 -9.94 -13.64 -8.01
N ILE A 477 -10.57 -14.10 -6.92
CA ILE A 477 -11.99 -13.88 -6.61
C ILE A 477 -12.09 -12.82 -5.50
N PRO A 478 -12.54 -11.61 -5.80
CA PRO A 478 -12.82 -10.63 -4.78
C PRO A 478 -14.12 -10.89 -4.02
N HIS A 479 -14.10 -10.44 -2.78
CA HIS A 479 -15.24 -10.34 -1.89
C HIS A 479 -15.53 -8.86 -1.69
N PHE A 480 -16.81 -8.50 -1.82
CA PHE A 480 -17.29 -7.14 -1.65
C PHE A 480 -18.36 -7.12 -0.57
N THR A 481 -18.26 -6.12 0.32
CA THR A 481 -19.29 -5.80 1.29
C THR A 481 -19.61 -4.33 1.16
N LEU A 482 -20.83 -4.00 0.77
CA LEU A 482 -21.35 -2.65 0.78
C LEU A 482 -22.37 -2.53 1.91
N LEU A 483 -22.09 -1.64 2.85
CA LEU A 483 -23.06 -1.18 3.83
C LEU A 483 -23.39 0.27 3.49
N LYS A 484 -24.68 0.59 3.40
CA LYS A 484 -25.11 1.95 3.09
C LYS A 484 -26.27 2.37 3.97
N LYS A 485 -26.36 3.67 4.18
CA LYS A 485 -27.40 4.33 4.93
C LYS A 485 -27.66 5.71 4.30
N PRO A 486 -28.57 5.80 3.33
CA PRO A 486 -29.00 7.10 2.81
C PRO A 486 -29.65 7.93 3.91
N LYS A 487 -29.60 9.25 3.75
CA LYS A 487 -30.30 10.22 4.59
C LYS A 487 -31.79 9.87 4.62
N SER A 488 -32.39 9.97 5.80
CA SER A 488 -33.84 9.86 5.95
C SER A 488 -34.49 11.06 5.25
N VAL A 489 -35.29 10.78 4.22
CA VAL A 489 -36.09 11.78 3.51
C VAL A 489 -37.26 12.20 4.37
#